data_AF-A0A2S2P4G6-F1
#
_entry.id   AF-A0A2S2P4G6-F1
#
_cell.length_a   1.000
_cell.length_b   1.000
_cell.length_c   1.000
_cell.angle_alpha   90.00
_cell.angle_beta   90.00
_cell.angle_gamma   90.00
#
_symmetry.space_group_name_H-M   'P 1'
#
loop_
_entity.id
_entity.type
_entity.pdbx_description
1 polymer ?
#
loop_
_entity_poly.entity_id
_entity_poly.type
_entity_poly.pdbx_seq_one_letter_code
_entity_poly.pdbx_strand_id
1 'polypeptide(L)'
;MQKNLTVAERLNLNSSLGLKQFELGSVIAKGNNAVVYEARKIEEDTDPSNVFLKQESSCKKYPLAVKMMFNYDAESNAMSILRAMSRETVPSRSVQHNFSKTDQQWLIGYDHNLIKLSPHPNIVMMHLCFADYIPELIDSHTLYPQALPTRINPEGYGRNMSLFLVMKKYDMSLKQYLSKMSSLKIRDKILLLAQLLEAVSHLSNQNVAHRDLKTDNILLDVSEGNDVCPALVITDFGCCLADKDNGLNLPYKTADTDRGGNIALMAPEVVTARPGTFGHIDYSKADVWAVGAMAYEIFTGSNPFYSYERGKPPLLRNSTYKEEDLPALNSDIPLVIQILIRSLLQRSTSKRLDASFAATICQIYLWAPSSWITKYVMPTSNEVLQWMLCLTTKVLCEGG
;
A
#
# COMPACT_ATOMS: atom_id res chain seq x y z
N MET A 1 14.00 -29.64 16.33
CA MET A 1 13.07 -28.50 16.43
C MET A 1 13.85 -27.22 16.09
N GLN A 2 14.11 -26.99 14.80
CA GLN A 2 14.70 -25.73 14.34
C GLN A 2 13.59 -24.69 14.31
N LYS A 3 13.69 -23.65 15.14
CA LYS A 3 12.82 -22.48 15.04
C LYS A 3 13.06 -21.85 13.66
N ASN A 4 12.04 -21.86 12.80
CA ASN A 4 12.05 -21.06 11.58
C ASN A 4 12.08 -19.59 11.97
N LEU A 5 13.28 -19.01 12.00
CA LEU A 5 13.47 -17.57 12.15
C LEU A 5 12.74 -16.87 11.00
N THR A 6 11.90 -15.89 11.35
CA THR A 6 11.22 -15.01 10.40
C THR A 6 12.26 -14.29 9.53
N VAL A 7 11.89 -13.88 8.32
CA VAL A 7 12.78 -13.08 7.43
C VAL A 7 13.27 -11.81 8.15
N ALA A 8 12.46 -11.25 9.04
CA ALA A 8 12.81 -10.11 9.89
C ALA A 8 13.93 -10.45 10.89
N GLU A 9 13.97 -11.67 11.46
CA GLU A 9 15.03 -12.12 12.35
C GLU A 9 16.32 -12.51 11.59
N ARG A 10 16.23 -12.92 10.31
CA ARG A 10 17.41 -13.14 9.44
C ARG A 10 18.04 -11.83 8.95
N LEU A 11 17.27 -10.75 8.95
CA LEU A 11 17.78 -9.40 8.80
C LEU A 11 18.38 -8.97 10.14
N ASN A 12 19.60 -9.43 10.45
CA ASN A 12 20.35 -9.04 11.65
C ASN A 12 20.39 -7.50 11.79
N LEU A 13 19.49 -6.92 12.60
CA LEU A 13 19.23 -5.47 12.71
C LEU A 13 20.36 -4.69 13.44
N ASN A 14 21.44 -5.37 13.84
CA ASN A 14 22.51 -4.84 14.71
C ASN A 14 23.78 -4.38 13.97
N SER A 15 23.86 -4.53 12.65
CA SER A 15 24.96 -4.01 11.82
C SER A 15 24.45 -2.90 10.89
N SER A 16 25.28 -1.90 10.59
CA SER A 16 25.00 -0.84 9.60
C SER A 16 24.58 -1.43 8.25
N LEU A 17 23.28 -1.56 8.02
CA LEU A 17 22.74 -2.14 6.80
C LEU A 17 22.84 -1.13 5.65
N GLY A 18 23.26 -1.61 4.49
CA GLY A 18 23.42 -0.78 3.28
C GLY A 18 23.25 -1.61 2.02
N LEU A 19 23.32 -0.96 0.86
CA LEU A 19 22.97 -1.59 -0.41
C LEU A 19 23.89 -2.77 -0.75
N LYS A 20 25.15 -2.74 -0.28
CA LYS A 20 26.15 -3.80 -0.48
C LYS A 20 25.75 -5.18 0.05
N GLN A 21 24.76 -5.25 0.95
CA GLN A 21 24.27 -6.50 1.51
C GLN A 21 23.14 -7.13 0.67
N PHE A 22 22.75 -6.49 -0.44
CA PHE A 22 21.70 -6.96 -1.32
C PHE A 22 22.25 -7.21 -2.72
N GLU A 23 21.88 -8.34 -3.30
CA GLU A 23 22.02 -8.58 -4.73
C GLU A 23 20.70 -8.19 -5.41
N LEU A 24 20.77 -7.24 -6.34
CA LEU A 24 19.64 -6.78 -7.13
C LEU A 24 19.52 -7.61 -8.41
N GLY A 25 18.30 -8.03 -8.73
CA GLY A 25 17.94 -8.76 -9.94
C GLY A 25 17.31 -7.84 -10.99
N SER A 26 16.33 -8.37 -11.72
CA SER A 26 15.61 -7.63 -12.77
C SER A 26 14.71 -6.54 -12.20
N VAL A 27 14.35 -5.58 -13.06
CA VAL A 27 13.35 -4.56 -12.75
C VAL A 27 11.96 -5.19 -12.66
N ILE A 28 11.25 -4.93 -11.56
CA ILE A 28 9.85 -5.31 -11.37
C ILE A 28 8.94 -4.23 -11.96
N ALA A 29 9.23 -2.97 -11.64
CA ALA A 29 8.40 -1.83 -12.05
C ALA A 29 9.21 -0.53 -12.06
N LYS A 30 8.79 0.43 -12.89
CA LYS A 30 9.31 1.79 -12.94
C LYS A 30 8.15 2.78 -12.91
N GLY A 31 8.18 3.70 -11.97
CA GLY A 31 7.24 4.81 -11.85
C GLY A 31 7.87 6.15 -12.24
N ASN A 32 7.18 7.25 -11.94
CA ASN A 32 7.74 8.59 -12.16
C ASN A 32 8.77 8.98 -11.10
N ASN A 33 8.64 8.46 -9.88
CA ASN A 33 9.44 8.86 -8.72
C ASN A 33 10.40 7.78 -8.24
N ALA A 34 10.32 6.55 -8.77
CA ALA A 34 11.10 5.43 -8.29
C ALA A 34 11.19 4.30 -9.32
N VAL A 35 12.11 3.38 -9.05
CA VAL A 35 12.23 2.08 -9.71
C VAL A 35 12.30 0.97 -8.66
N VAL A 36 11.73 -0.19 -8.96
CA VAL A 36 11.68 -1.35 -8.06
C VAL A 36 12.42 -2.51 -8.70
N TYR A 37 13.39 -3.06 -7.96
CA TYR A 37 14.19 -4.21 -8.36
C TYR A 37 13.82 -5.44 -7.54
N GLU A 38 13.93 -6.61 -8.16
CA GLU A 38 14.05 -7.86 -7.41
C GLU A 38 15.30 -7.82 -6.53
N ALA A 39 15.23 -8.39 -5.33
CA ALA A 39 16.34 -8.38 -4.41
C ALA A 39 16.42 -9.65 -3.54
N ARG A 40 17.64 -10.00 -3.16
CA ARG A 40 17.93 -11.02 -2.14
C ARG A 40 19.06 -10.52 -1.24
N LYS A 41 19.02 -10.90 0.04
CA LYS A 41 20.12 -10.62 0.96
C LYS A 41 21.31 -11.54 0.62
N ILE A 42 22.52 -11.00 0.63
CA ILE A 42 23.75 -11.76 0.52
C ILE A 42 24.03 -12.38 1.91
N GLU A 43 24.09 -13.71 2.00
CA GLU A 43 24.47 -14.40 3.24
C GLU A 43 25.99 -14.30 3.42
N GLU A 44 26.45 -13.89 4.60
CA GLU A 44 27.88 -13.63 4.89
C GLU A 44 28.73 -14.91 4.98
N ASP A 45 28.13 -16.10 4.96
CA ASP A 45 28.85 -17.38 5.02
C ASP A 45 28.62 -18.22 3.75
N THR A 46 29.50 -18.05 2.76
CA THR A 46 29.86 -19.17 1.88
C THR A 46 31.33 -19.48 2.11
N ASP A 47 31.57 -20.54 2.87
CA ASP A 47 32.89 -21.11 3.12
C ASP A 47 33.63 -21.34 1.78
N PRO A 48 34.82 -20.75 1.56
CA PRO A 48 35.58 -20.89 0.31
C PRO A 48 36.07 -22.32 0.05
N SER A 49 35.83 -23.27 0.95
CA SER A 49 36.23 -24.68 0.81
C SER A 49 35.23 -25.57 0.06
N ASN A 50 34.01 -25.11 -0.27
CA ASN A 50 32.99 -25.92 -0.97
C ASN A 50 32.78 -25.54 -2.45
N VAL A 51 33.87 -25.29 -3.18
CA VAL A 51 33.84 -24.81 -4.58
C VAL A 51 33.56 -25.91 -5.63
N PHE A 52 33.49 -27.18 -5.28
CA PHE A 52 33.24 -28.23 -6.27
C PHE A 52 31.93 -28.98 -6.00
N LEU A 53 30.98 -28.75 -6.92
CA LEU A 53 29.64 -29.36 -7.08
C LEU A 53 28.45 -28.52 -6.59
N LYS A 54 28.14 -27.43 -7.32
CA LYS A 54 26.73 -27.13 -7.63
C LYS A 54 26.59 -26.84 -9.13
N GLN A 55 25.96 -27.79 -9.81
CA GLN A 55 25.50 -27.67 -11.19
C GLN A 55 24.70 -26.37 -11.40
N GLU A 56 24.97 -25.72 -12.52
CA GLU A 56 24.15 -24.69 -13.13
C GLU A 56 22.73 -25.21 -13.35
N SER A 57 21.79 -24.84 -12.46
CA SER A 57 20.35 -24.69 -12.74
C SER A 57 19.56 -24.42 -11.45
N SER A 58 19.99 -23.47 -10.61
CA SER A 58 19.15 -23.00 -9.51
C SER A 58 18.59 -21.63 -9.89
N CYS A 59 17.31 -21.57 -10.25
CA CYS A 59 16.57 -20.32 -10.43
C CYS A 59 16.75 -19.49 -9.14
N LYS A 60 17.60 -18.45 -9.18
CA LYS A 60 17.85 -17.59 -8.01
C LYS A 60 16.52 -17.03 -7.55
N LYS A 61 16.08 -17.39 -6.35
CA LYS A 61 14.86 -16.84 -5.76
C LYS A 61 15.18 -15.46 -5.18
N TYR A 62 14.43 -14.45 -5.61
CA TYR A 62 14.49 -13.09 -5.09
C TYR A 62 13.23 -12.82 -4.25
N PRO A 63 13.25 -13.08 -2.92
CA PRO A 63 12.07 -12.94 -2.06
C PRO A 63 11.78 -11.49 -1.66
N LEU A 64 12.70 -10.57 -1.94
CA LEU A 64 12.58 -9.16 -1.58
C LEU A 64 12.42 -8.30 -2.85
N ALA A 65 11.93 -7.10 -2.63
CA ALA A 65 11.92 -6.02 -3.60
C ALA A 65 12.62 -4.79 -2.99
N VAL A 66 13.47 -4.13 -3.78
CA VAL A 66 14.13 -2.88 -3.37
C VAL A 66 13.60 -1.75 -4.25
N LYS A 67 12.89 -0.79 -3.64
CA LYS A 67 12.42 0.44 -4.29
C LYS A 67 13.50 1.51 -4.09
N MET A 68 14.12 1.96 -5.19
CA MET A 68 15.03 3.10 -5.21
C MET A 68 14.26 4.35 -5.67
N MET A 69 14.26 5.38 -4.83
CA MET A 69 13.65 6.66 -5.17
C MET A 69 14.54 7.45 -6.13
N PHE A 70 13.96 8.30 -6.98
CA PHE A 70 14.70 9.26 -7.78
C PHE A 70 14.93 10.53 -6.96
N ASN A 71 16.18 10.98 -6.88
CA ASN A 71 16.57 12.17 -6.14
C ASN A 71 17.20 13.20 -7.08
N TYR A 72 16.49 14.30 -7.33
CA TYR A 72 16.96 15.43 -8.15
C TYR A 72 17.40 16.62 -7.27
N ASP A 73 16.68 16.86 -6.18
CA ASP A 73 16.77 18.12 -5.43
C ASP A 73 17.39 17.97 -4.04
N ALA A 74 17.17 16.84 -3.36
CA ALA A 74 17.65 16.68 -1.99
C ALA A 74 19.18 16.54 -1.97
N GLU A 75 19.82 17.29 -1.08
CA GLU A 75 21.26 17.17 -0.86
C GLU A 75 21.67 15.72 -0.63
N SER A 76 22.88 15.34 -1.09
CA SER A 76 23.40 13.98 -0.98
C SER A 76 23.90 13.67 0.43
N ASN A 77 23.04 13.91 1.41
CA ASN A 77 23.16 13.46 2.78
C ASN A 77 21.86 12.73 3.16
N ALA A 78 21.98 11.69 3.98
CA ALA A 78 20.86 10.80 4.29
C ALA A 78 19.69 11.50 5.01
N MET A 79 19.96 12.58 5.78
CA MET A 79 18.93 13.31 6.51
C MET A 79 18.02 14.13 5.59
N SER A 80 18.61 14.90 4.67
CA SER A 80 17.86 15.70 3.69
C SER A 80 16.97 14.81 2.81
N ILE A 81 17.47 13.62 2.44
CA ILE A 81 16.72 12.64 1.66
C ILE A 81 15.54 12.08 2.44
N LEU A 82 15.76 11.61 3.69
CA LEU A 82 14.67 11.11 4.53
C LEU A 82 13.61 12.18 4.79
N ARG A 83 14.01 13.44 4.98
CA ARG A 83 13.11 14.58 5.12
C ARG A 83 12.25 14.80 3.88
N ALA A 84 12.87 14.83 2.71
CA ALA A 84 12.18 15.06 1.45
C ALA A 84 11.21 13.92 1.08
N MET A 85 11.51 12.68 1.51
CA MET A 85 10.80 11.47 1.10
C MET A 85 10.17 10.72 2.28
N SER A 86 9.88 11.42 3.38
CA SER A 86 9.49 10.79 4.65
C SER A 86 8.21 9.98 4.57
N ARG A 87 7.25 10.41 3.73
CA ARG A 87 5.96 9.76 3.50
C ARG A 87 6.12 8.32 2.98
N GLU A 88 7.13 8.08 2.13
CA GLU A 88 7.45 6.75 1.60
C GLU A 88 7.91 5.78 2.71
N THR A 89 8.36 6.30 3.85
CA THR A 89 8.90 5.49 4.96
C THR A 89 7.90 5.22 6.07
N VAL A 90 6.68 5.76 5.99
CA VAL A 90 5.62 5.61 7.01
C VAL A 90 5.35 4.15 7.43
N PRO A 91 5.27 3.16 6.51
CA PRO A 91 5.08 1.76 6.88
C PRO A 91 6.38 1.01 7.23
N SER A 92 7.54 1.68 7.24
CA SER A 92 8.82 1.04 7.50
C SER A 92 8.93 0.58 8.96
N ARG A 93 9.30 -0.69 9.15
CA ARG A 93 9.52 -1.25 10.50
C ARG A 93 10.79 -0.75 11.14
N SER A 94 11.79 -0.40 10.35
CA SER A 94 13.07 0.11 10.84
C SER A 94 13.67 1.10 9.87
N VAL A 95 14.31 2.15 10.40
CA VAL A 95 15.09 3.08 9.59
C VAL A 95 16.54 2.86 9.97
N GLN A 96 17.36 2.42 9.01
CA GLN A 96 18.77 2.19 9.23
C GLN A 96 19.54 3.49 9.01
N HIS A 97 20.54 3.68 9.87
CA HIS A 97 21.15 4.98 10.11
C HIS A 97 22.66 4.83 10.04
N ASN A 98 23.23 5.01 8.84
CA ASN A 98 24.68 5.10 8.64
C ASN A 98 25.16 6.53 8.97
N PHE A 99 24.86 7.03 10.17
CA PHE A 99 25.03 8.44 10.55
C PHE A 99 26.26 8.72 11.43
N SER A 100 26.73 9.97 11.39
CA SER A 100 27.65 10.52 12.38
C SER A 100 26.94 10.74 13.72
N LYS A 101 27.68 10.77 14.84
CA LYS A 101 27.11 11.01 16.19
C LYS A 101 26.34 12.33 16.31
N THR A 102 26.69 13.34 15.51
CA THR A 102 26.06 14.67 15.49
C THR A 102 24.66 14.68 14.91
N ASP A 103 24.33 13.75 14.00
CA ASP A 103 23.01 13.66 13.35
C ASP A 103 21.96 13.03 14.28
N GLN A 104 22.39 12.26 15.29
CA GLN A 104 21.53 11.54 16.24
C GLN A 104 20.69 12.46 17.13
N GLN A 105 21.19 13.65 17.47
CA GLN A 105 20.49 14.57 18.38
C GLN A 105 19.33 15.33 17.69
N TRP A 106 19.44 15.60 16.39
CA TRP A 106 18.37 16.19 15.58
C TRP A 106 17.32 15.17 15.14
N LEU A 107 17.69 13.90 15.03
CA LEU A 107 16.78 12.78 14.76
C LEU A 107 15.69 12.62 15.81
N ILE A 108 16.01 12.87 17.08
CA ILE A 108 15.05 12.83 18.18
C ILE A 108 13.92 13.84 17.90
N GLY A 109 14.24 15.07 17.51
CA GLY A 109 13.26 16.09 17.12
C GLY A 109 12.47 15.80 15.84
N TYR A 110 13.05 15.07 14.89
CA TYR A 110 12.44 14.72 13.61
C TYR A 110 11.50 13.49 13.69
N ASP A 111 11.88 12.46 14.45
CA ASP A 111 11.05 11.28 14.74
C ASP A 111 9.80 11.66 15.58
N HIS A 112 9.89 12.76 16.35
CA HIS A 112 8.75 13.26 17.12
C HIS A 112 7.55 13.65 16.26
N ASN A 113 7.71 14.08 15.00
CA ASN A 113 6.59 14.56 14.16
C ASN A 113 6.07 13.54 13.14
N LEU A 114 6.79 12.45 12.87
CA LEU A 114 6.37 11.45 11.88
C LEU A 114 5.49 10.37 12.52
N ILE A 115 4.30 10.16 11.98
CA ILE A 115 3.49 8.97 12.30
C ILE A 115 4.20 7.75 11.69
N LYS A 116 4.57 6.79 12.53
CA LYS A 116 5.00 5.46 12.11
C LYS A 116 3.79 4.54 12.17
N LEU A 117 3.49 3.89 11.04
CA LEU A 117 2.36 2.99 10.93
C LEU A 117 2.75 1.61 11.50
N SER A 118 1.96 1.07 12.42
CA SER A 118 2.23 -0.26 12.96
C SER A 118 2.00 -1.34 11.87
N PRO A 119 2.71 -2.48 11.94
CA PRO A 119 2.52 -3.57 10.97
C PRO A 119 1.08 -4.07 10.93
N HIS A 120 0.62 -4.44 9.74
CA HIS A 120 -0.72 -5.01 9.49
C HIS A 120 -0.65 -5.97 8.29
N PRO A 121 -1.40 -7.09 8.27
CA PRO A 121 -1.37 -8.07 7.17
C PRO A 121 -1.71 -7.46 5.81
N ASN A 122 -2.55 -6.42 5.77
CA ASN A 122 -2.98 -5.75 4.54
C ASN A 122 -2.22 -4.44 4.23
N ILE A 123 -1.06 -4.22 4.85
CA ILE A 123 -0.16 -3.11 4.54
C ILE A 123 1.18 -3.69 4.08
N VAL A 124 1.81 -3.07 3.09
CA VAL A 124 3.09 -3.52 2.53
C VAL A 124 4.12 -3.81 3.62
N MET A 125 4.72 -4.99 3.59
CA MET A 125 5.78 -5.34 4.55
C MET A 125 7.09 -4.68 4.12
N MET A 126 7.33 -3.47 4.65
CA MET A 126 8.58 -2.74 4.51
C MET A 126 9.51 -3.08 5.67
N HIS A 127 10.53 -3.88 5.40
CA HIS A 127 11.45 -4.37 6.41
C HIS A 127 12.33 -3.24 6.97
N LEU A 128 12.91 -2.46 6.06
CA LEU A 128 13.78 -1.36 6.43
C LEU A 128 13.91 -0.35 5.29
N CYS A 129 14.32 0.87 5.64
CA CYS A 129 14.75 1.88 4.68
C CYS A 129 16.09 2.49 5.09
N PHE A 130 16.86 2.93 4.10
CA PHE A 130 18.16 3.59 4.27
C PHE A 130 18.46 4.48 3.07
N ALA A 131 19.37 5.44 3.25
CA ALA A 131 19.92 6.20 2.13
C ALA A 131 21.34 5.72 1.82
N ASP A 132 21.65 5.58 0.54
CA ASP A 132 22.95 5.10 0.06
C ASP A 132 23.31 5.74 -1.28
N TYR A 133 24.54 5.53 -1.75
CA TYR A 133 24.98 5.92 -3.08
C TYR A 133 24.26 5.10 -4.15
N ILE A 134 23.82 5.77 -5.22
CA ILE A 134 23.18 5.12 -6.36
C ILE A 134 24.23 4.28 -7.13
N PRO A 135 24.16 2.94 -7.16
CA PRO A 135 25.10 2.18 -7.98
C PRO A 135 24.73 2.27 -9.46
N GLU A 136 25.63 1.83 -10.33
CA GLU A 136 25.26 1.53 -11.71
C GLU A 136 24.40 0.27 -11.71
N LEU A 137 23.18 0.36 -12.24
CA LEU A 137 22.18 -0.70 -12.19
C LEU A 137 21.85 -1.19 -13.60
N ILE A 138 21.42 -2.45 -13.68
CA ILE A 138 21.00 -3.06 -14.95
C ILE A 138 19.87 -2.24 -15.56
N ASP A 139 19.95 -1.98 -16.86
CA ASP A 139 18.99 -1.20 -17.66
C ASP A 139 18.78 0.27 -17.22
N SER A 140 19.58 0.79 -16.29
CA SER A 140 19.35 2.13 -15.73
C SER A 140 19.51 3.24 -16.76
N HIS A 141 20.46 3.10 -17.69
CA HIS A 141 20.68 4.03 -18.79
C HIS A 141 19.52 4.05 -19.81
N THR A 142 18.72 2.99 -19.89
CA THR A 142 17.59 2.92 -20.81
C THR A 142 16.29 3.33 -20.11
N LEU A 143 16.07 2.87 -18.87
CA LEU A 143 14.79 3.03 -18.18
C LEU A 143 14.62 4.39 -17.50
N TYR A 144 15.70 4.97 -16.98
CA TYR A 144 15.66 6.23 -16.25
C TYR A 144 16.99 7.03 -16.34
N PRO A 145 17.55 7.24 -17.55
CA PRO A 145 18.86 7.90 -17.71
C PRO A 145 18.96 9.27 -17.03
N GLN A 146 17.84 10.02 -17.03
CA GLN A 146 17.76 11.36 -16.46
C GLN A 146 17.82 11.38 -14.93
N ALA A 147 17.43 10.28 -14.27
CA ALA A 147 17.47 10.15 -12.81
C ALA A 147 18.84 9.72 -12.28
N LEU A 148 19.77 9.38 -13.17
CA LEU A 148 21.11 8.95 -12.79
C LEU A 148 22.00 10.16 -12.43
N PRO A 149 22.92 10.00 -11.48
CA PRO A 149 23.92 11.03 -11.22
C PRO A 149 24.92 11.18 -12.36
N THR A 150 25.47 12.39 -12.48
CA THR A 150 26.41 12.79 -13.54
C THR A 150 27.65 11.88 -13.64
N ARG A 151 28.06 11.27 -12.52
CA ARG A 151 29.17 10.29 -12.51
C ARG A 151 28.86 8.98 -13.22
N ILE A 152 27.58 8.62 -13.36
CA ILE A 152 27.12 7.41 -14.07
C ILE A 152 26.68 7.80 -15.48
N ASN A 153 25.84 8.83 -15.60
CA ASN A 153 25.39 9.38 -16.87
C ASN A 153 25.69 10.89 -16.92
N PRO A 154 26.63 11.36 -17.75
CA PRO A 154 26.97 12.78 -17.85
C PRO A 154 25.79 13.71 -18.17
N GLU A 155 24.76 13.20 -18.85
CA GLU A 155 23.53 13.94 -19.16
C GLU A 155 22.43 13.81 -18.08
N GLY A 156 22.69 13.06 -17.00
CA GLY A 156 21.75 12.83 -15.92
C GLY A 156 21.68 14.00 -14.93
N TYR A 157 20.49 14.20 -14.34
CA TYR A 157 20.21 15.25 -13.36
C TYR A 157 20.13 14.73 -11.92
N GLY A 158 20.36 13.43 -11.71
CA GLY A 158 20.24 12.81 -10.39
C GLY A 158 21.36 13.20 -9.43
N ARG A 159 21.07 13.08 -8.13
CA ARG A 159 22.04 13.23 -7.05
C ARG A 159 22.79 11.92 -6.81
N ASN A 160 23.94 11.99 -6.13
CA ASN A 160 24.81 10.83 -5.93
C ASN A 160 24.23 9.77 -4.99
N MET A 161 23.34 10.19 -4.07
CA MET A 161 22.68 9.34 -3.08
C MET A 161 21.15 9.45 -3.21
N SER A 162 20.47 8.36 -2.86
CA SER A 162 19.00 8.31 -2.80
C SER A 162 18.48 7.40 -1.68
N LEU A 163 17.17 7.39 -1.49
CA LEU A 163 16.45 6.53 -0.56
C LEU A 163 16.19 5.15 -1.18
N PHE A 164 16.43 4.11 -0.39
CA PHE A 164 16.14 2.72 -0.70
C PHE A 164 15.17 2.16 0.34
N LEU A 165 14.14 1.45 -0.14
CA LEU A 165 13.14 0.77 0.68
C LEU A 165 13.23 -0.73 0.39
N VAL A 166 13.49 -1.54 1.41
CA VAL A 166 13.54 -3.01 1.29
C VAL A 166 12.20 -3.57 1.76
N MET A 167 11.53 -4.28 0.88
CA MET A 167 10.17 -4.79 1.07
C MET A 167 10.08 -6.28 0.76
N LYS A 168 9.05 -6.95 1.26
CA LYS A 168 8.62 -8.24 0.70
C LYS A 168 8.31 -8.07 -0.80
N LYS A 169 8.75 -9.04 -1.61
CA LYS A 169 8.30 -9.13 -3.01
C LYS A 169 6.88 -9.70 -3.04
N TYR A 170 6.01 -9.04 -3.80
CA TYR A 170 4.65 -9.50 -4.12
C TYR A 170 4.58 -9.88 -5.60
N ASP A 171 3.60 -10.69 -5.98
CA ASP A 171 3.57 -11.33 -7.30
C ASP A 171 3.09 -10.39 -8.40
N MET A 172 2.08 -9.56 -8.11
CA MET A 172 1.52 -8.59 -9.07
C MET A 172 0.66 -7.53 -8.37
N SER A 173 0.27 -6.49 -9.12
CA SER A 173 -0.76 -5.55 -8.65
C SER A 173 -2.17 -6.11 -8.82
N LEU A 174 -3.14 -5.59 -8.05
CA LEU A 174 -4.55 -5.93 -8.20
C LEU A 174 -5.05 -5.64 -9.61
N LYS A 175 -4.59 -4.55 -10.23
CA LYS A 175 -4.92 -4.24 -11.63
C LYS A 175 -4.46 -5.32 -12.60
N GLN A 176 -3.21 -5.78 -12.46
CA GLN A 176 -2.68 -6.87 -13.27
C GLN A 176 -3.48 -8.16 -13.03
N TYR A 177 -3.81 -8.45 -11.79
CA TYR A 177 -4.60 -9.62 -11.42
C TYR A 177 -6.01 -9.59 -12.05
N LEU A 178 -6.73 -8.49 -11.93
CA LEU A 178 -8.06 -8.31 -12.53
C LEU A 178 -8.02 -8.40 -14.07
N SER A 179 -6.93 -7.96 -14.70
CA SER A 179 -6.77 -8.08 -16.16
C SER A 179 -6.50 -9.50 -16.66
N LYS A 180 -5.87 -10.34 -15.82
CA LYS A 180 -5.52 -11.74 -16.17
C LYS A 180 -6.66 -12.71 -15.91
N MET A 181 -7.50 -12.44 -14.91
CA MET A 181 -8.58 -13.32 -14.50
C MET A 181 -9.84 -13.05 -15.32
N SER A 182 -10.28 -14.05 -16.10
CA SER A 182 -11.50 -13.95 -16.91
C SER A 182 -12.77 -13.85 -16.06
N SER A 183 -12.77 -14.43 -14.85
CA SER A 183 -13.83 -14.28 -13.86
C SER A 183 -13.32 -14.64 -12.47
N LEU A 184 -13.67 -13.84 -11.46
CA LEU A 184 -13.42 -14.12 -10.05
C LEU A 184 -14.70 -14.58 -9.37
N LYS A 185 -14.60 -15.59 -8.49
CA LYS A 185 -15.72 -16.01 -7.65
C LYS A 185 -16.19 -14.83 -6.80
N ILE A 186 -17.50 -14.72 -6.60
CA ILE A 186 -18.07 -13.61 -5.81
C ILE A 186 -17.50 -13.55 -4.39
N ARG A 187 -17.19 -14.72 -3.81
CA ARG A 187 -16.55 -14.83 -2.51
C ARG A 187 -15.18 -14.16 -2.48
N ASP A 188 -14.34 -14.38 -3.49
CA ASP A 188 -12.99 -13.79 -3.55
C ASP A 188 -13.05 -12.28 -3.76
N LYS A 189 -14.02 -11.79 -4.55
CA LYS A 189 -14.29 -10.35 -4.70
C LYS A 189 -14.63 -9.70 -3.36
N ILE A 190 -15.45 -10.36 -2.54
CA ILE A 190 -15.83 -9.87 -1.20
C ILE A 190 -14.65 -9.96 -0.22
N LEU A 191 -13.83 -11.02 -0.29
CA LEU A 191 -12.61 -11.15 0.52
C LEU A 191 -11.58 -10.06 0.19
N LEU A 192 -11.39 -9.73 -1.09
CA LEU A 192 -10.52 -8.62 -1.52
C LEU A 192 -11.05 -7.28 -1.00
N LEU A 193 -12.36 -7.03 -1.09
CA LEU A 193 -12.98 -5.83 -0.54
C LEU A 193 -12.82 -5.75 0.98
N ALA A 194 -13.03 -6.86 1.69
CA ALA A 194 -12.84 -6.93 3.14
C ALA A 194 -11.40 -6.58 3.53
N GLN A 195 -10.41 -7.23 2.91
CA GLN A 195 -8.98 -6.95 3.15
C GLN A 195 -8.62 -5.48 2.90
N LEU A 196 -9.17 -4.87 1.85
CA LEU A 196 -8.94 -3.46 1.53
C LEU A 196 -9.58 -2.53 2.57
N LEU A 197 -10.80 -2.84 3.04
CA LEU A 197 -11.48 -2.08 4.08
C LEU A 197 -10.78 -2.21 5.45
N GLU A 198 -10.28 -3.39 5.80
CA GLU A 198 -9.45 -3.60 7.00
C GLU A 198 -8.16 -2.77 6.92
N ALA A 199 -7.50 -2.75 5.76
CA ALA A 199 -6.31 -1.93 5.55
C ALA A 199 -6.62 -0.43 5.74
N VAL A 200 -7.70 0.08 5.14
CA VAL A 200 -8.09 1.49 5.29
C VAL A 200 -8.54 1.82 6.71
N SER A 201 -9.22 0.90 7.39
CA SER A 201 -9.57 1.06 8.80
C SER A 201 -8.31 1.14 9.67
N HIS A 202 -7.30 0.33 9.39
CA HIS A 202 -6.01 0.40 10.08
C HIS A 202 -5.33 1.74 9.89
N LEU A 203 -5.30 2.26 8.66
CA LEU A 203 -4.76 3.59 8.35
C LEU A 203 -5.49 4.70 9.12
N SER A 204 -6.83 4.74 9.05
CA SER A 204 -7.62 5.77 9.73
C SER A 204 -7.45 5.73 11.25
N ASN A 205 -7.38 4.54 11.84
CA ASN A 205 -7.16 4.36 13.28
C ASN A 205 -5.78 4.87 13.74
N GLN A 206 -4.83 5.02 12.82
CA GLN A 206 -3.51 5.59 13.10
C GLN A 206 -3.34 7.00 12.54
N ASN A 207 -4.45 7.68 12.21
CA ASN A 207 -4.45 9.02 11.62
C ASN A 207 -3.61 9.15 10.34
N VAL A 208 -3.60 8.09 9.52
CA VAL A 208 -2.98 8.09 8.20
C VAL A 208 -4.06 8.04 7.13
N ALA A 209 -3.95 8.89 6.11
CA ALA A 209 -4.71 8.76 4.86
C ALA A 209 -3.73 8.50 3.71
N HIS A 210 -4.01 7.51 2.87
CA HIS A 210 -3.17 7.12 1.75
C HIS A 210 -3.19 8.16 0.61
N ARG A 211 -4.39 8.68 0.26
CA ARG A 211 -4.62 9.73 -0.77
C ARG A 211 -4.21 9.39 -2.23
N ASP A 212 -3.69 8.20 -2.49
CA ASP A 212 -3.40 7.68 -3.84
C ASP A 212 -3.85 6.22 -3.99
N LEU A 213 -5.00 5.86 -3.41
CA LEU A 213 -5.57 4.52 -3.60
C LEU A 213 -6.03 4.33 -5.05
N LYS A 214 -5.60 3.21 -5.63
CA LYS A 214 -5.93 2.71 -6.98
C LYS A 214 -5.48 1.27 -7.09
N THR A 215 -6.03 0.51 -8.04
CA THR A 215 -5.67 -0.90 -8.23
C THR A 215 -4.20 -1.13 -8.62
N ASP A 216 -3.50 -0.11 -9.12
CA ASP A 216 -2.04 -0.13 -9.32
C ASP A 216 -1.25 -0.14 -7.99
N ASN A 217 -1.76 0.51 -6.93
CA ASN A 217 -1.12 0.65 -5.62
C ASN A 217 -1.58 -0.41 -4.61
N ILE A 218 -2.20 -1.47 -5.10
CA ILE A 218 -2.55 -2.65 -4.32
C ILE A 218 -1.75 -3.83 -4.86
N LEU A 219 -0.99 -4.49 -4.01
CA LEU A 219 -0.20 -5.67 -4.37
C LEU A 219 -0.85 -6.94 -3.82
N LEU A 220 -0.68 -8.05 -4.54
CA LEU A 220 -1.20 -9.35 -4.17
C LEU A 220 -0.08 -10.36 -3.97
N ASP A 221 -0.22 -11.19 -2.95
CA ASP A 221 0.50 -12.43 -2.77
C ASP A 221 -0.42 -13.60 -3.13
N VAL A 222 -0.05 -14.34 -4.17
CA VAL A 222 -0.81 -15.49 -4.71
C VAL A 222 -0.11 -16.83 -4.39
N SER A 223 0.86 -16.83 -3.46
CA SER A 223 1.69 -18.00 -3.16
C SER A 223 0.93 -19.21 -2.60
N GLU A 224 -0.25 -19.00 -2.02
CA GLU A 224 -1.13 -20.08 -1.51
C GLU A 224 -1.90 -20.82 -2.63
N GLY A 225 -1.74 -20.39 -3.89
CA GLY A 225 -2.35 -21.00 -5.06
C GLY A 225 -3.67 -20.36 -5.46
N ASN A 226 -4.14 -20.70 -6.67
CA ASN A 226 -5.31 -20.04 -7.30
C ASN A 226 -6.66 -20.40 -6.66
N ASP A 227 -6.73 -21.45 -5.85
CA ASP A 227 -7.96 -21.86 -5.16
C ASP A 227 -8.22 -21.10 -3.86
N VAL A 228 -7.21 -20.35 -3.38
CA VAL A 228 -7.28 -19.50 -2.19
C VAL A 228 -7.32 -18.03 -2.63
N CYS A 229 -8.16 -17.23 -1.98
CA CYS A 229 -8.18 -15.80 -2.24
C CYS A 229 -6.81 -15.19 -1.90
N PRO A 230 -6.19 -14.42 -2.80
CA PRO A 230 -4.87 -13.86 -2.54
C PRO A 230 -4.87 -12.87 -1.37
N ALA A 231 -3.73 -12.80 -0.70
CA ALA A 231 -3.49 -11.81 0.34
C ALA A 231 -3.16 -10.46 -0.30
N LEU A 232 -3.91 -9.42 0.09
CA LEU A 232 -3.83 -8.08 -0.47
C LEU A 232 -3.08 -7.15 0.46
N VAL A 233 -2.23 -6.28 -0.07
CA VAL A 233 -1.62 -5.17 0.67
C VAL A 233 -1.73 -3.82 -0.05
N ILE A 234 -1.91 -2.74 0.72
CA ILE A 234 -1.71 -1.37 0.24
C ILE A 234 -0.21 -1.06 0.18
N THR A 235 0.24 -0.45 -0.91
CA THR A 235 1.63 0.04 -1.11
C THR A 235 1.65 1.48 -1.60
N ASP A 236 2.85 2.06 -1.68
CA ASP A 236 3.14 3.40 -2.23
C ASP A 236 2.59 4.58 -1.42
N PHE A 237 3.22 4.83 -0.28
CA PHE A 237 2.81 5.86 0.68
C PHE A 237 3.36 7.26 0.33
N GLY A 238 3.98 7.47 -0.83
CA GLY A 238 4.56 8.77 -1.21
C GLY A 238 3.58 9.95 -1.17
N CYS A 239 2.29 9.68 -1.37
CA CYS A 239 1.24 10.68 -1.28
C CYS A 239 0.51 10.70 0.06
N CYS A 240 0.87 9.92 1.08
CA CYS A 240 0.06 9.83 2.30
C CYS A 240 0.07 11.13 3.13
N LEU A 241 -1.02 11.36 3.86
CA LEU A 241 -1.08 12.28 4.98
C LEU A 241 -0.79 11.50 6.26
N ALA A 242 0.22 11.94 7.01
CA ALA A 242 0.71 11.29 8.23
C ALA A 242 1.22 12.37 9.21
N ASP A 243 0.33 13.31 9.55
CA ASP A 243 0.62 14.48 10.37
C ASP A 243 0.13 14.25 11.81
N LYS A 244 1.03 14.29 12.79
CA LYS A 244 0.69 14.08 14.21
C LYS A 244 -0.14 15.19 14.81
N ASP A 245 0.05 16.43 14.36
CA ASP A 245 -0.57 17.60 14.95
C ASP A 245 -2.01 17.77 14.44
N ASN A 246 -2.21 17.57 13.13
CA ASN A 246 -3.51 17.77 12.49
C ASN A 246 -4.28 16.46 12.21
N GLY A 247 -3.62 15.31 12.37
CA GLY A 247 -4.20 14.00 12.09
C GLY A 247 -4.66 13.88 10.65
N LEU A 248 -5.95 13.56 10.47
CA LEU A 248 -6.60 13.41 9.16
C LEU A 248 -7.15 14.73 8.58
N ASN A 249 -6.93 15.85 9.26
CA ASN A 249 -7.31 17.18 8.76
C ASN A 249 -6.09 17.85 8.12
N LEU A 250 -6.21 18.27 6.86
CA LEU A 250 -5.16 19.00 6.17
C LEU A 250 -5.49 20.49 6.13
N PRO A 251 -4.68 21.38 6.71
CA PRO A 251 -4.81 22.82 6.49
C PRO A 251 -4.69 23.16 5.00
N TYR A 252 -5.69 23.85 4.46
CA TYR A 252 -5.81 24.17 3.03
C TYR A 252 -5.90 25.68 2.82
N LYS A 253 -4.74 26.33 2.96
CA LYS A 253 -4.63 27.80 2.90
C LYS A 253 -4.50 28.36 1.49
N THR A 254 -3.82 27.63 0.60
CA THR A 254 -3.51 28.04 -0.77
C THR A 254 -3.84 26.93 -1.76
N ALA A 255 -4.09 27.29 -3.02
CA ALA A 255 -4.39 26.33 -4.09
C ALA A 255 -3.22 25.38 -4.41
N ASP A 256 -1.99 25.76 -4.07
CA ASP A 256 -0.77 24.95 -4.30
C ASP A 256 -0.59 23.83 -3.27
N THR A 257 -1.48 23.72 -2.27
CA THR A 257 -1.41 22.65 -1.27
C THR A 257 -1.61 21.30 -1.96
N ASP A 258 -0.69 20.37 -1.73
CA ASP A 258 -0.79 19.00 -2.21
C ASP A 258 -1.98 18.25 -1.56
N ARG A 259 -2.98 17.93 -2.38
CA ARG A 259 -4.21 17.22 -1.98
C ARG A 259 -4.15 15.70 -2.20
N GLY A 260 -3.02 15.14 -2.62
CA GLY A 260 -2.86 13.72 -2.92
C GLY A 260 -2.56 13.43 -4.40
N GLY A 261 -2.43 12.14 -4.72
CA GLY A 261 -1.87 11.68 -6.00
C GLY A 261 -2.90 11.35 -7.08
N ASN A 262 -3.99 10.66 -6.73
CA ASN A 262 -4.96 10.17 -7.72
C ASN A 262 -6.11 11.16 -7.91
N ILE A 263 -5.99 12.06 -8.89
CA ILE A 263 -7.02 13.08 -9.17
C ILE A 263 -8.38 12.45 -9.49
N ALA A 264 -8.39 11.33 -10.22
CA ALA A 264 -9.63 10.68 -10.66
C ALA A 264 -10.38 10.01 -9.50
N LEU A 265 -9.66 9.45 -8.52
CA LEU A 265 -10.27 8.86 -7.32
C LEU A 265 -10.17 9.74 -6.07
N MET A 266 -9.92 11.03 -6.24
CA MET A 266 -9.99 12.00 -5.15
C MET A 266 -11.44 12.14 -4.68
N ALA A 267 -11.70 11.97 -3.39
CA ALA A 267 -13.05 11.98 -2.85
C ALA A 267 -13.76 13.34 -3.06
N PRO A 268 -15.11 13.38 -3.12
CA PRO A 268 -15.87 14.60 -3.41
C PRO A 268 -15.54 15.77 -2.49
N GLU A 269 -15.43 15.52 -1.19
CA GLU A 269 -15.09 16.51 -0.17
C GLU A 269 -13.68 17.09 -0.33
N VAL A 270 -12.75 16.34 -0.95
CA VAL A 270 -11.37 16.79 -1.19
C VAL A 270 -11.28 17.60 -2.48
N VAL A 271 -11.87 17.08 -3.56
CA VAL A 271 -11.81 17.72 -4.88
C VAL A 271 -12.63 19.01 -4.93
N THR A 272 -13.74 19.10 -4.18
CA THR A 272 -14.60 20.29 -4.13
C THR A 272 -14.23 21.29 -3.03
N ALA A 273 -13.26 20.96 -2.17
CA ALA A 273 -12.74 21.88 -1.17
C ALA A 273 -12.17 23.15 -1.82
N ARG A 274 -12.32 24.28 -1.13
CA ARG A 274 -11.78 25.58 -1.55
C ARG A 274 -10.72 26.06 -0.55
N PRO A 275 -9.59 26.59 -1.02
CA PRO A 275 -8.57 27.12 -0.13
C PRO A 275 -9.07 28.39 0.57
N GLY A 276 -8.56 28.65 1.77
CA GLY A 276 -8.85 29.88 2.50
C GLY A 276 -8.06 29.98 3.80
N THR A 277 -8.05 31.16 4.43
CA THR A 277 -7.24 31.44 5.64
C THR A 277 -7.44 30.40 6.75
N PHE A 278 -8.66 29.90 6.90
CA PHE A 278 -9.04 28.84 7.86
C PHE A 278 -9.57 27.57 7.15
N GLY A 279 -9.25 27.41 5.87
CA GLY A 279 -9.67 26.25 5.08
C GLY A 279 -8.99 24.98 5.55
N HIS A 280 -9.75 23.89 5.61
CA HIS A 280 -9.25 22.56 5.95
C HIS A 280 -9.92 21.52 5.04
N ILE A 281 -9.24 20.40 4.82
CA ILE A 281 -9.78 19.23 4.13
C ILE A 281 -9.77 18.06 5.10
N ASP A 282 -10.94 17.44 5.29
CA ASP A 282 -11.10 16.24 6.10
C ASP A 282 -10.86 14.99 5.25
N TYR A 283 -9.83 14.21 5.58
CA TYR A 283 -9.51 12.93 4.93
C TYR A 283 -10.05 11.71 5.67
N SER A 284 -10.80 11.88 6.75
CA SER A 284 -11.27 10.77 7.62
C SER A 284 -12.02 9.67 6.88
N LYS A 285 -12.71 10.01 5.78
CA LYS A 285 -13.45 9.06 4.93
C LYS A 285 -13.08 9.14 3.45
N ALA A 286 -12.00 9.84 3.10
CA ALA A 286 -11.61 10.03 1.71
C ALA A 286 -11.14 8.72 1.06
N ASP A 287 -10.30 7.95 1.77
CA ASP A 287 -9.84 6.65 1.30
C ASP A 287 -11.01 5.64 1.20
N VAL A 288 -12.01 5.72 2.09
CA VAL A 288 -13.22 4.89 2.02
C VAL A 288 -13.98 5.09 0.70
N TRP A 289 -14.04 6.33 0.22
CA TRP A 289 -14.66 6.64 -1.06
C TRP A 289 -13.87 6.01 -2.23
N ALA A 290 -12.54 6.10 -2.19
CA ALA A 290 -11.69 5.48 -3.19
C ALA A 290 -11.84 3.94 -3.21
N VAL A 291 -11.99 3.31 -2.03
CA VAL A 291 -12.34 1.88 -1.93
C VAL A 291 -13.68 1.58 -2.60
N GLY A 292 -14.70 2.43 -2.42
CA GLY A 292 -15.98 2.29 -3.12
C GLY A 292 -15.85 2.30 -4.64
N ALA A 293 -14.99 3.17 -5.18
CA ALA A 293 -14.71 3.21 -6.61
C ALA A 293 -13.94 1.96 -7.09
N MET A 294 -12.94 1.52 -6.33
CA MET A 294 -12.21 0.28 -6.63
C MET A 294 -13.09 -0.96 -6.49
N ALA A 295 -14.11 -0.95 -5.63
CA ALA A 295 -15.07 -2.04 -5.55
C ALA A 295 -15.83 -2.21 -6.87
N TYR A 296 -16.18 -1.14 -7.60
CA TYR A 296 -16.74 -1.31 -8.94
C TYR A 296 -15.80 -2.06 -9.88
N GLU A 297 -14.50 -1.76 -9.82
CA GLU A 297 -13.48 -2.43 -10.63
C GLU A 297 -13.35 -3.91 -10.25
N ILE A 298 -13.31 -4.24 -8.96
CA ILE A 298 -13.25 -5.61 -8.45
C ILE A 298 -14.49 -6.41 -8.87
N PHE A 299 -15.68 -5.81 -8.81
CA PHE A 299 -16.94 -6.53 -9.01
C PHE A 299 -17.40 -6.59 -10.46
N THR A 300 -17.14 -5.55 -11.25
CA THR A 300 -17.65 -5.40 -12.62
C THR A 300 -16.55 -5.38 -13.68
N GLY A 301 -15.27 -5.26 -13.29
CA GLY A 301 -14.14 -5.10 -14.19
C GLY A 301 -13.94 -3.66 -14.69
N SER A 302 -14.86 -2.73 -14.36
CA SER A 302 -14.80 -1.32 -14.76
C SER A 302 -15.03 -0.39 -13.57
N ASN A 303 -14.27 0.69 -13.49
CA ASN A 303 -14.41 1.77 -12.52
C ASN A 303 -15.12 2.96 -13.18
N PRO A 304 -16.27 3.43 -12.65
CA PRO A 304 -17.05 4.49 -13.28
C PRO A 304 -16.33 5.84 -13.34
N PHE A 305 -15.26 6.05 -12.58
CA PHE A 305 -14.49 7.29 -12.54
C PHE A 305 -13.22 7.26 -13.40
N TYR A 306 -12.92 6.13 -14.04
CA TYR A 306 -11.82 6.01 -15.00
C TYR A 306 -12.28 6.01 -16.44
N SER A 307 -11.39 6.44 -17.32
CA SER A 307 -11.54 6.29 -18.75
C SER A 307 -10.72 5.11 -19.24
N TYR A 308 -11.36 4.22 -19.98
CA TYR A 308 -10.75 3.03 -20.56
C TYR A 308 -10.44 3.21 -22.06
N GLU A 309 -10.95 4.27 -22.67
CA GLU A 309 -10.79 4.55 -24.10
C GLU A 309 -10.07 5.87 -24.32
N ARG A 310 -9.03 5.86 -25.15
CA ARG A 310 -8.22 7.04 -25.44
C ARG A 310 -9.11 8.15 -26.02
N GLY A 311 -9.08 9.32 -25.36
CA GLY A 311 -9.82 10.51 -25.81
C GLY A 311 -11.28 10.57 -25.33
N LYS A 312 -11.81 9.54 -24.66
CA LYS A 312 -13.13 9.61 -24.03
C LYS A 312 -13.01 10.01 -22.55
N PRO A 313 -13.93 10.83 -22.01
CA PRO A 313 -13.98 11.10 -20.59
C PRO A 313 -14.43 9.85 -19.80
N PRO A 314 -14.16 9.78 -18.49
CA PRO A 314 -14.78 8.77 -17.62
C PRO A 314 -16.31 8.94 -17.62
N LEU A 315 -17.03 7.87 -17.28
CA LEU A 315 -18.49 7.89 -17.18
C LEU A 315 -18.96 8.93 -16.15
N LEU A 316 -18.32 8.95 -14.98
CA LEU A 316 -18.61 9.86 -13.88
C LEU A 316 -17.39 10.71 -13.54
N ARG A 317 -17.65 11.93 -13.03
CA ARG A 317 -16.63 12.82 -12.48
C ARG A 317 -16.82 12.90 -10.97
N ASN A 318 -15.78 12.58 -10.19
CA ASN A 318 -15.78 12.64 -8.73
C ASN A 318 -16.30 13.98 -8.17
N SER A 319 -15.99 15.10 -8.83
CA SER A 319 -16.43 16.43 -8.41
C SER A 319 -17.93 16.69 -8.57
N THR A 320 -18.61 16.10 -9.56
CA THR A 320 -19.97 16.50 -9.95
C THR A 320 -21.00 15.37 -10.07
N TYR A 321 -20.60 14.09 -10.03
CA TYR A 321 -21.55 12.96 -10.16
C TYR A 321 -22.65 13.03 -9.11
N LYS A 322 -23.84 12.49 -9.43
CA LYS A 322 -24.89 12.23 -8.45
C LYS A 322 -24.94 10.74 -8.14
N GLU A 323 -25.42 10.40 -6.95
CA GLU A 323 -25.41 9.02 -6.45
C GLU A 323 -26.33 8.10 -7.28
N GLU A 324 -27.40 8.66 -7.84
CA GLU A 324 -28.30 8.00 -8.78
C GLU A 324 -27.66 7.70 -10.16
N ASP A 325 -26.57 8.37 -10.51
CA ASP A 325 -25.85 8.15 -11.78
C ASP A 325 -24.89 6.95 -11.69
N LEU A 326 -24.72 6.36 -10.51
CA LEU A 326 -23.88 5.17 -10.32
C LEU A 326 -24.43 3.98 -11.11
N PRO A 327 -23.61 3.28 -11.91
CA PRO A 327 -24.06 2.11 -12.67
C PRO A 327 -24.71 1.06 -11.79
N ALA A 328 -25.76 0.42 -12.30
CA ALA A 328 -26.38 -0.71 -11.62
C ALA A 328 -25.38 -1.87 -11.50
N LEU A 329 -25.29 -2.44 -10.29
CA LEU A 329 -24.51 -3.66 -10.04
C LEU A 329 -25.35 -4.89 -10.43
N ASN A 330 -24.71 -5.91 -10.99
CA ASN A 330 -25.37 -7.12 -11.45
C ASN A 330 -26.08 -7.85 -10.30
N SER A 331 -27.17 -8.57 -10.61
CA SER A 331 -27.96 -9.34 -9.63
C SER A 331 -27.18 -10.47 -8.94
N ASP A 332 -26.08 -10.93 -9.55
CA ASP A 332 -25.20 -11.95 -8.97
C ASP A 332 -24.40 -11.43 -7.76
N ILE A 333 -24.33 -10.10 -7.60
CA ILE A 333 -23.71 -9.46 -6.45
C ILE A 333 -24.73 -9.42 -5.31
N PRO A 334 -24.42 -9.93 -4.10
CA PRO A 334 -25.36 -9.94 -2.99
C PRO A 334 -25.87 -8.53 -2.66
N LEU A 335 -27.16 -8.40 -2.40
CA LEU A 335 -27.81 -7.09 -2.18
C LEU A 335 -27.12 -6.26 -1.09
N VAL A 336 -26.71 -6.90 0.01
CA VAL A 336 -25.97 -6.23 1.09
C VAL A 336 -24.64 -5.62 0.62
N ILE A 337 -23.94 -6.30 -0.30
CA ILE A 337 -22.69 -5.80 -0.88
C ILE A 337 -22.96 -4.67 -1.88
N GLN A 338 -24.05 -4.75 -2.65
CA GLN A 338 -24.46 -3.64 -3.53
C GLN A 338 -24.78 -2.37 -2.72
N ILE A 339 -25.52 -2.52 -1.61
CA ILE A 339 -25.83 -1.43 -0.68
C ILE A 339 -24.53 -0.90 -0.06
N LEU A 340 -23.64 -1.77 0.39
CA LEU A 340 -22.34 -1.39 0.95
C LEU A 340 -21.56 -0.50 -0.03
N ILE A 341 -21.35 -0.96 -1.28
CA ILE A 341 -20.60 -0.21 -2.30
C ILE A 341 -21.21 1.18 -2.54
N ARG A 342 -22.55 1.27 -2.63
CA ARG A 342 -23.25 2.56 -2.76
C ARG A 342 -23.06 3.46 -1.55
N SER A 343 -23.05 2.89 -0.34
CA SER A 343 -22.81 3.62 0.90
C SER A 343 -21.38 4.15 1.02
N LEU A 344 -20.38 3.45 0.47
CA LEU A 344 -18.99 3.96 0.39
C LEU A 344 -18.87 5.15 -0.58
N LEU A 345 -19.68 5.18 -1.64
CA LEU A 345 -19.71 6.24 -2.64
C LEU A 345 -20.70 7.37 -2.32
N GLN A 346 -21.19 7.46 -1.09
CA GLN A 346 -21.95 8.64 -0.65
C GLN A 346 -21.08 9.90 -0.76
N ARG A 347 -21.62 10.98 -1.34
CA ARG A 347 -20.88 12.26 -1.47
C ARG A 347 -20.71 12.95 -0.13
N SER A 348 -21.73 12.89 0.71
CA SER A 348 -21.70 13.47 2.05
C SER A 348 -20.91 12.56 3.00
N THR A 349 -19.85 13.08 3.62
CA THR A 349 -19.04 12.33 4.61
C THR A 349 -19.87 11.85 5.80
N SER A 350 -20.88 12.61 6.22
CA SER A 350 -21.81 12.23 7.30
C SER A 350 -22.72 11.04 6.96
N LYS A 351 -22.97 10.78 5.67
CA LYS A 351 -23.76 9.63 5.20
C LYS A 351 -22.88 8.44 4.82
N ARG A 352 -21.61 8.69 4.52
CA ARG A 352 -20.64 7.67 4.15
C ARG A 352 -20.30 6.82 5.36
N LEU A 353 -20.27 5.49 5.16
CA LEU A 353 -19.86 4.56 6.21
C LEU A 353 -18.39 4.74 6.57
N ASP A 354 -18.05 4.37 7.79
CA ASP A 354 -16.66 4.25 8.23
C ASP A 354 -16.05 2.95 7.73
N ALA A 355 -14.73 2.95 7.52
CA ALA A 355 -14.00 1.79 7.03
C ALA A 355 -14.18 0.55 7.92
N SER A 356 -14.11 0.73 9.25
CA SER A 356 -14.27 -0.34 10.24
C SER A 356 -15.67 -0.98 10.18
N PHE A 357 -16.71 -0.15 10.06
CA PHE A 357 -18.09 -0.62 9.97
C PHE A 357 -18.34 -1.33 8.63
N ALA A 358 -17.83 -0.78 7.53
CA ALA A 358 -17.86 -1.39 6.21
C ALA A 358 -17.13 -2.75 6.18
N ALA A 359 -15.96 -2.85 6.81
CA ALA A 359 -15.21 -4.10 6.97
C ALA A 359 -16.05 -5.13 7.75
N THR A 360 -16.65 -4.70 8.88
CA THR A 360 -17.53 -5.54 9.71
C THR A 360 -18.70 -6.12 8.92
N ILE A 361 -19.33 -5.33 8.03
CA ILE A 361 -20.40 -5.83 7.15
C ILE A 361 -19.89 -6.97 6.25
N CYS A 362 -18.69 -6.83 5.68
CA CYS A 362 -18.08 -7.91 4.88
C CYS A 362 -17.79 -9.14 5.74
N GLN A 363 -17.25 -8.97 6.95
CA GLN A 363 -16.95 -10.08 7.87
C GLN A 363 -18.23 -10.83 8.28
N ILE A 364 -19.30 -10.11 8.61
CA ILE A 364 -20.60 -10.71 8.93
C ILE A 364 -21.12 -11.48 7.71
N TYR A 365 -21.07 -10.89 6.52
CA TYR A 365 -21.52 -11.59 5.32
C TYR A 365 -20.73 -12.87 5.03
N LEU A 366 -19.42 -12.87 5.28
CA LEU A 366 -18.54 -13.99 4.99
C LEU A 366 -18.60 -15.12 6.03
N TRP A 367 -18.82 -14.79 7.30
CA TRP A 367 -18.55 -15.70 8.42
C TRP A 367 -19.66 -15.81 9.46
N ALA A 368 -20.66 -14.93 9.45
CA ALA A 368 -21.77 -15.02 10.40
C ALA A 368 -22.70 -16.20 10.05
N PRO A 369 -23.41 -16.74 11.05
CA PRO A 369 -24.48 -17.70 10.81
C PRO A 369 -25.50 -17.16 9.80
N SER A 370 -25.89 -17.98 8.83
CA SER A 370 -26.83 -17.57 7.76
C SER A 370 -28.17 -17.04 8.32
N SER A 371 -28.59 -17.53 9.48
CA SER A 371 -29.80 -17.09 10.18
C SER A 371 -29.81 -15.59 10.49
N TRP A 372 -28.66 -14.97 10.75
CA TRP A 372 -28.57 -13.53 11.05
C TRP A 372 -28.88 -12.67 9.83
N ILE A 373 -28.61 -13.20 8.63
CA ILE A 373 -28.82 -12.49 7.37
C ILE A 373 -30.21 -12.80 6.81
N THR A 374 -30.67 -14.07 6.89
CA THR A 374 -31.90 -14.50 6.20
C THR A 374 -33.17 -14.35 7.03
N LYS A 375 -33.09 -14.36 8.37
CA LYS A 375 -34.28 -14.35 9.24
C LYS A 375 -34.57 -12.99 9.88
N TYR A 376 -33.73 -11.98 9.64
CA TYR A 376 -33.81 -10.65 10.26
C TYR A 376 -33.90 -10.68 11.80
N VAL A 377 -33.42 -11.76 12.43
CA VAL A 377 -33.34 -11.87 13.88
C VAL A 377 -31.98 -11.34 14.32
N MET A 378 -31.99 -10.27 15.09
CA MET A 378 -30.77 -9.72 15.67
C MET A 378 -30.23 -10.66 16.74
N PRO A 379 -28.95 -11.04 16.68
CA PRO A 379 -28.35 -11.85 17.74
C PRO A 379 -28.24 -11.06 19.04
N THR A 380 -28.35 -11.78 20.15
CA THR A 380 -28.02 -11.27 21.48
C THR A 380 -26.52 -11.05 21.62
N SER A 381 -26.11 -10.20 22.58
CA SER A 381 -24.69 -9.98 22.87
C SER A 381 -23.94 -11.28 23.19
N ASN A 382 -24.59 -12.23 23.86
CA ASN A 382 -24.01 -13.53 24.16
C ASN A 382 -23.77 -14.38 22.91
N GLU A 383 -24.71 -14.39 21.96
CA GLU A 383 -24.54 -15.10 20.69
C GLU A 383 -23.40 -14.51 19.86
N VAL A 384 -23.26 -13.18 19.86
CA VAL A 384 -22.13 -12.49 19.19
C VAL A 384 -20.79 -12.87 19.83
N LEU A 385 -20.70 -12.85 21.17
CA LEU A 385 -19.47 -13.25 21.88
C LEU A 385 -19.09 -14.71 21.61
N GLN A 386 -20.06 -15.63 21.61
CA GLN A 386 -19.84 -17.04 21.31
C GLN A 386 -19.36 -17.23 19.86
N TRP A 387 -19.95 -16.50 18.92
CA TRP A 387 -19.50 -16.52 17.53
C TRP A 387 -18.06 -16.02 17.38
N MET A 388 -17.69 -14.91 18.03
CA MET A 388 -16.30 -14.41 18.01
C MET A 388 -15.31 -15.40 18.64
N LEU A 389 -15.69 -16.07 19.74
CA LEU A 389 -14.88 -17.12 20.35
C LEU A 389 -14.66 -18.32 19.41
N CYS A 390 -15.72 -18.72 18.69
CA CYS A 390 -15.64 -19.78 17.68
C CYS A 390 -14.70 -19.40 16.54
N LEU A 391 -14.80 -18.17 16.00
CA LEU A 391 -13.88 -17.67 14.97
C LEU A 391 -12.43 -17.65 15.47
N THR A 392 -12.20 -17.23 16.71
CA THR A 392 -10.86 -17.19 17.30
C THR A 392 -10.27 -18.59 17.43
N THR A 393 -11.09 -19.54 17.90
CA THR A 393 -10.70 -20.96 18.03
C THR A 393 -10.37 -21.56 16.67
N LYS A 394 -11.18 -21.27 15.66
CA LYS A 394 -10.94 -21.74 14.29
C LYS A 394 -9.59 -21.24 13.76
N VAL A 395 -9.30 -19.95 13.91
CA VAL A 395 -8.02 -19.36 13.47
C VAL A 395 -6.84 -19.98 14.24
N LEU A 396 -6.96 -20.19 15.55
CA LEU A 396 -5.89 -20.79 16.35
C LEU A 396 -5.66 -22.27 16.06
N CYS A 397 -6.72 -23.03 15.74
CA CYS A 397 -6.62 -24.46 15.44
C CYS A 397 -6.20 -24.75 13.99
N GLU A 398 -6.58 -23.89 13.04
CA GLU A 398 -6.23 -24.04 11.62
C GLU A 398 -4.90 -23.33 11.25
N GLY A 399 -4.45 -22.35 12.06
CA GLY A 399 -3.24 -21.57 11.84
C GLY A 399 -1.98 -22.07 12.57
N GLY A 400 -1.97 -23.32 13.05
CA GLY A 400 -0.89 -23.95 13.83
C GLY A 400 0.06 -24.83 13.02
#